data_AF-A0A8J3L512-F1
#
_entry.id   AF-A0A8J3L512-F1
#
_cell.length_a   1.000
_cell.length_b   1.000
_cell.length_c   1.000
_cell.angle_alpha   90.00
_cell.angle_beta   90.00
_cell.angle_gamma   90.00
#
_symmetry.space_group_name_H-M   'P 1'
#
loop_
_entity.id
_entity.type
_entity.pdbx_description
1 polymer ?
#
loop_
_entity_poly.entity_id
_entity_poly.type
_entity_poly.pdbx_seq_one_letter_code
_entity_poly.pdbx_strand_id
1 'polypeptide(L)'
;MTVMNATSTYERLSTVFTRVMGVEPPHGPETSPQDVEAWDSLGHIKLFAEAESEFDRQLPDELMIPGHSLRQLAEAVDAAPPA
;
A
#
# COMPACT_ATOMS: atom_id res chain seq x y z
N MET A 1 -10.56 17.24 -17.13
CA MET A 1 -10.27 15.89 -17.64
C MET A 1 -9.55 15.16 -16.52
N THR A 2 -10.30 14.57 -15.60
CA THR A 2 -9.81 14.13 -14.29
C THR A 2 -10.24 12.68 -14.08
N VAL A 3 -9.55 11.78 -14.78
CA VAL A 3 -9.72 10.33 -14.59
C VAL A 3 -8.33 9.69 -14.69
N MET A 4 -7.45 10.03 -13.74
CA MET A 4 -6.09 9.47 -13.64
C MET A 4 -5.67 9.09 -12.21
N ASN A 5 -6.53 9.22 -11.19
CA ASN A 5 -6.08 9.05 -9.80
C ASN A 5 -6.04 7.59 -9.33
N ALA A 6 -7.09 6.80 -9.53
CA ALA A 6 -7.16 5.45 -8.96
C ALA A 6 -6.10 4.47 -9.53
N THR A 7 -5.84 4.52 -10.83
CA THR A 7 -4.80 3.68 -11.46
C THR A 7 -3.39 4.10 -11.03
N SER A 8 -3.16 5.42 -10.88
CA SER A 8 -1.86 5.96 -10.47
C SER A 8 -1.50 5.61 -9.03
N THR A 9 -2.47 5.62 -8.11
CA THR A 9 -2.22 5.28 -6.69
C THR A 9 -1.81 3.82 -6.54
N TYR A 10 -2.53 2.90 -7.18
CA TYR A 10 -2.17 1.48 -7.13
C TYR A 10 -0.82 1.20 -7.81
N GLU A 11 -0.54 1.79 -8.97
CA GLU A 11 0.76 1.59 -9.65
C GLU A 11 1.94 2.06 -8.81
N ARG A 12 1.80 3.24 -8.16
CA ARG A 12 2.81 3.74 -7.22
C ARG A 12 2.91 2.86 -5.98
N LEU A 13 1.79 2.46 -5.39
CA LEU A 13 1.78 1.60 -4.21
C LEU A 13 2.38 0.21 -4.52
N SER A 14 2.13 -0.34 -5.70
CA SER A 14 2.75 -1.58 -6.19
C SER A 14 4.27 -1.43 -6.34
N THR A 15 4.73 -0.26 -6.77
CA THR A 15 6.16 0.06 -6.85
C THR A 15 6.79 0.12 -5.44
N VAL A 16 6.13 0.81 -4.50
CA VAL A 16 6.55 0.86 -3.08
C VAL A 16 6.56 -0.55 -2.48
N PHE A 17 5.50 -1.32 -2.73
CA PHE A 17 5.37 -2.71 -2.32
C PHE A 17 6.54 -3.56 -2.79
N THR A 18 6.84 -3.50 -4.09
CA THR A 18 7.94 -4.26 -4.69
C THR A 18 9.29 -3.85 -4.11
N ARG A 19 9.48 -2.56 -3.79
CA ARG A 19 10.70 -2.06 -3.14
C ARG A 19 10.85 -2.55 -1.70
N VAL A 20 9.76 -2.61 -0.93
CA VAL A 20 9.77 -3.01 0.48
C VAL A 20 9.85 -4.53 0.63
N MET A 21 9.05 -5.26 -0.16
CA MET A 21 8.93 -6.72 -0.07
C MET A 21 9.96 -7.45 -0.93
N GLY A 22 10.57 -6.78 -1.91
CA GLY A 22 11.50 -7.37 -2.87
C GLY A 22 10.84 -8.29 -3.91
N VAL A 23 9.50 -8.38 -3.91
CA VAL A 23 8.71 -9.19 -4.84
C VAL A 23 7.52 -8.40 -5.35
N GLU A 24 7.12 -8.67 -6.58
CA GLU A 24 5.90 -8.12 -7.16
C GLU A 24 4.66 -8.74 -6.49
N PRO A 25 3.56 -7.99 -6.38
CA PRO A 25 2.33 -8.49 -5.77
C PRO A 25 1.71 -9.64 -6.60
N PRO A 26 1.69 -10.89 -6.10
CA PRO A 26 1.30 -12.08 -6.87
C PRO A 26 -0.15 -12.05 -7.36
N HIS A 27 -1.05 -11.39 -6.63
CA HIS A 27 -2.47 -11.23 -6.97
C HIS A 27 -2.81 -9.78 -7.32
N GLY A 28 -1.80 -8.96 -7.63
CA GLY A 28 -1.96 -7.55 -7.88
C GLY A 28 -2.71 -6.84 -6.74
N PRO A 29 -3.82 -6.12 -7.00
CA PRO A 29 -4.57 -5.38 -5.98
C PRO A 29 -5.20 -6.28 -4.92
N GLU A 30 -5.42 -7.57 -5.20
CA GLU A 30 -5.99 -8.51 -4.22
C GLU A 30 -4.93 -9.20 -3.35
N THR A 31 -3.64 -8.88 -3.58
CA THR A 31 -2.55 -9.37 -2.75
C THR A 31 -2.76 -8.97 -1.31
N SER A 32 -2.75 -9.97 -0.44
CA SER A 32 -2.89 -9.84 1.00
C SER A 32 -1.60 -10.28 1.69
N PRO A 33 -1.38 -9.93 2.97
CA PRO A 33 -0.17 -10.31 3.70
C PRO A 33 0.07 -11.82 3.75
N GLN A 34 -1.00 -12.61 3.73
CA GLN A 34 -0.95 -14.08 3.72
C GLN A 34 -0.39 -14.67 2.41
N ASP A 35 -0.39 -13.91 1.31
CA ASP A 35 0.07 -14.37 0.01
C ASP A 35 1.57 -14.11 -0.20
N VAL A 36 2.19 -13.30 0.66
CA VAL A 36 3.58 -12.85 0.54
C VAL A 36 4.32 -13.05 1.85
N GLU A 37 5.27 -13.99 1.89
CA GLU A 37 6.03 -14.32 3.11
C GLU A 37 6.81 -13.12 3.67
N ALA A 38 7.36 -12.27 2.80
CA ALA A 38 8.06 -11.05 3.20
C ALA A 38 7.12 -9.99 3.82
N TRP A 39 5.81 -10.14 3.63
CA TRP A 39 4.79 -9.25 4.17
C TRP A 39 4.37 -9.68 5.57
N ASP A 40 5.35 -9.76 6.47
CA ASP A 40 5.13 -9.95 7.91
C ASP A 40 4.79 -8.63 8.60
N SER A 41 4.73 -8.62 9.94
CA SER A 41 4.46 -7.41 10.73
C SER A 41 5.46 -6.27 10.46
N LEU A 42 6.74 -6.58 10.23
CA LEU A 42 7.78 -5.59 10.00
C LEU A 42 7.76 -5.09 8.55
N GLY A 43 7.56 -5.99 7.58
CA GLY A 43 7.34 -5.65 6.18
C GLY A 43 6.11 -4.75 6.00
N HIS A 44 5.04 -5.02 6.76
CA HIS A 44 3.84 -4.20 6.75
C HIS A 44 4.07 -2.79 7.32
N ILE A 45 4.74 -2.65 8.46
CA ILE A 45 5.09 -1.34 9.03
C ILE A 45 5.99 -0.54 8.07
N LYS A 46 6.97 -1.20 7.44
CA LYS A 46 7.82 -0.57 6.43
C LYS A 46 7.01 -0.10 5.22
N LEU A 47 6.13 -0.96 4.70
CA LEU A 47 5.25 -0.62 3.59
C LEU A 47 4.38 0.59 3.91
N PHE A 48 3.83 0.61 5.13
CA PHE A 48 3.00 1.70 5.62
C PHE A 48 3.79 3.02 5.66
N ALA A 49 4.94 3.04 6.34
CA ALA A 49 5.78 4.23 6.44
C ALA A 49 6.27 4.74 5.07
N GLU A 50 6.65 3.82 4.18
CA GLU A 50 7.12 4.18 2.84
C GLU A 50 5.97 4.68 1.95
N ALA A 51 4.75 4.16 2.13
CA ALA A 51 3.56 4.67 1.47
C ALA A 51 3.21 6.07 1.97
N GLU A 52 3.20 6.32 3.29
CA GLU A 52 2.96 7.66 3.83
C GLU A 52 3.96 8.67 3.28
N SER A 53 5.24 8.30 3.22
CA SER A 53 6.30 9.16 2.67
C SER A 53 6.19 9.37 1.15
N GLU A 54 5.81 8.35 0.37
CA GLU A 54 5.69 8.45 -1.10
C GLU A 54 4.47 9.27 -1.51
N PHE A 55 3.37 9.15 -0.76
CA PHE A 55 2.12 9.83 -1.07
C PHE A 55 1.96 11.17 -0.35
N ASP A 56 2.87 11.51 0.57
CA ASP A 56 2.82 12.71 1.42
C ASP A 56 1.46 12.79 2.16
N ARG A 57 1.06 11.65 2.73
CA ARG A 57 -0.25 11.44 3.37
C ARG A 57 -0.09 10.70 4.67
N GLN A 58 -0.98 11.02 5.62
CA GLN A 58 -1.03 10.33 6.89
C GLN A 58 -2.13 9.26 6.82
N LEU A 59 -1.72 7.99 6.87
CA LEU A 59 -2.64 6.86 6.84
C LEU A 59 -3.18 6.59 8.25
N PRO A 60 -4.44 6.14 8.38
CA PRO A 60 -4.98 5.81 9.70
C PRO A 60 -4.27 4.59 10.30
N ASP A 61 -3.95 4.66 11.59
CA ASP A 61 -3.23 3.60 12.32
C ASP A 61 -3.96 2.25 12.29
N GLU A 62 -5.27 2.25 12.07
CA GLU A 62 -6.08 1.04 11.91
C GLU A 62 -5.58 0.14 10.76
N LEU A 63 -5.02 0.74 9.72
CA LEU A 63 -4.44 0.05 8.57
C LEU A 63 -3.01 -0.44 8.80
N MET A 64 -2.40 -0.07 9.92
CA MET A 64 -1.12 -0.62 10.38
C MET A 64 -1.28 -2.06 10.91
N ILE A 65 -2.53 -2.51 11.10
CA ILE A 65 -2.84 -3.88 11.49
C ILE A 65 -2.76 -4.76 10.23
N PRO A 66 -1.90 -5.79 10.20
CA PRO A 66 -1.80 -6.68 9.06
C PRO A 66 -3.11 -7.45 8.87
N GLY A 67 -3.61 -7.43 7.63
CA GLY A 67 -4.89 -8.06 7.24
C GLY A 67 -5.56 -7.39 6.05
N HIS A 68 -5.10 -6.19 5.67
CA HIS A 68 -5.61 -5.45 4.53
C HIS A 68 -4.88 -5.82 3.24
N SER A 69 -5.64 -5.92 2.15
CA SER A 69 -5.11 -6.09 0.79
C SER A 69 -4.51 -4.80 0.24
N LEU A 70 -3.67 -4.90 -0.79
CA LEU A 70 -3.13 -3.73 -1.49
C LEU A 70 -4.22 -2.78 -2.03
N ARG A 71 -5.37 -3.32 -2.47
CA ARG A 71 -6.53 -2.51 -2.86
C ARG A 71 -6.99 -1.61 -1.72
N GLN A 72 -7.19 -2.19 -0.54
CA GLN A 72 -7.68 -1.44 0.63
C GLN A 72 -6.67 -0.39 1.07
N LEU A 73 -5.37 -0.69 0.99
CA LEU A 73 -4.33 0.31 1.24
C LEU A 73 -4.38 1.44 0.20
N ALA A 74 -4.52 1.14 -1.09
CA ALA A 74 -4.61 2.15 -2.13
C ALA A 74 -5.87 3.04 -1.98
N GLU A 75 -7.01 2.44 -1.64
CA GLU A 75 -8.25 3.17 -1.34
C GLU A 75 -8.09 4.09 -0.13
N ALA A 76 -7.42 3.61 0.91
CA ALA A 76 -7.15 4.40 2.09
C ALA A 76 -6.16 5.54 1.83
N VAL A 77 -5.10 5.29 1.06
CA VAL A 77 -4.19 6.35 0.59
C VAL A 77 -5.01 7.40 -0.16
N ASP A 78 -5.89 7.00 -1.09
CA ASP A 78 -6.72 7.93 -1.87
C ASP A 78 -7.67 8.77 -0.99
N ALA A 79 -8.23 8.15 0.05
CA ALA A 79 -9.14 8.79 1.00
C ALA A 79 -8.41 9.61 2.09
N ALA A 80 -7.12 9.36 2.32
CA ALA A 80 -6.35 10.02 3.36
C ALA A 80 -6.09 11.50 3.02
N PRO A 81 -6.21 12.41 4.00
CA PRO A 81 -5.80 13.79 3.82
C PRO A 81 -4.26 13.87 3.62
N PRO A 82 -3.78 14.89 2.89
CA PRO A 82 -2.34 15.20 2.85
C PRO A 82 -1.80 15.44 4.26
N ALA A 83 -0.58 14.94 4.52
CA ALA A 83 0.11 15.06 5.80
C ALA A 83 0.65 16.48 6.04
#